data_AF-A0A7W3U2Z0-F1
#
_entry.id   AF-A0A7W3U2Z0-F1
#
_cell.length_a   1.000
_cell.length_b   1.000
_cell.length_c   1.000
_cell.angle_alpha   90.00
_cell.angle_beta   90.00
_cell.angle_gamma   90.00
#
_symmetry.space_group_name_H-M   'P 1'
#
loop_
_entity.id
_entity.type
_entity.pdbx_description
1 polymer ?
#
loop_
_entity_poly.entity_id
_entity_poly.type
_entity_poly.pdbx_seq_one_letter_code
_entity_poly.pdbx_strand_id
1 'polypeptide(L)'
;MTRFRLLRSSRVRGPVTLLAVLLVACTPAIAGEVYQWKDANGVTHYSDSPPAGSPYESRQLAVRDPQVTSADAGAPTENPNCQSARANLSQLESGGPVGIDEDGDGKADGTLNDAQRAAQKQLAEAAIRVHCTAPAAASGNDGDA
;
A
#
# COMPACT_ATOMS: atom_id res chain seq x y z
N MET A 1 26.59 -72.35 -0.63
CA MET A 1 27.11 -71.29 -1.54
C MET A 1 26.14 -70.11 -1.50
N THR A 2 26.45 -68.82 -1.49
CA THR A 2 27.57 -68.00 -1.03
C THR A 2 26.99 -66.59 -0.95
N ARG A 3 26.89 -66.05 0.28
CA ARG A 3 26.92 -64.64 0.72
C ARG A 3 26.35 -63.55 -0.21
N PHE A 4 25.22 -62.95 0.18
CA PHE A 4 24.91 -61.56 -0.16
C PHE A 4 25.35 -60.65 0.99
N ARG A 5 26.51 -59.99 0.84
CA ARG A 5 26.87 -58.81 1.63
C ARG A 5 26.18 -57.62 0.98
N LEU A 6 25.23 -57.01 1.68
CA LEU A 6 24.82 -55.64 1.38
C LEU A 6 25.12 -54.76 2.60
N LEU A 7 25.52 -53.55 2.24
CA LEU A 7 26.39 -52.64 2.96
C LEU A 7 25.81 -52.18 4.31
N ARG A 8 26.75 -51.99 5.25
CA ARG A 8 26.58 -51.29 6.52
C ARG A 8 25.67 -50.08 6.35
N SER A 9 24.65 -50.01 7.21
CA SER A 9 23.84 -48.83 7.44
C SER A 9 24.72 -47.59 7.64
N SER A 10 24.76 -46.73 6.64
CA SER A 10 25.35 -45.39 6.76
C SER A 10 24.53 -44.63 7.79
N ARG A 11 25.07 -44.45 9.00
CA ARG A 11 24.49 -43.55 10.01
C ARG A 11 24.41 -42.16 9.39
N VAL A 12 23.22 -41.73 9.00
CA VAL A 12 22.96 -40.35 8.56
C VAL A 12 23.23 -39.46 9.77
N ARG A 13 24.40 -38.82 9.78
CA ARG A 13 24.86 -37.92 10.85
C ARG A 13 24.37 -36.50 10.55
N GLY A 14 23.47 -35.99 11.38
CA GLY A 14 23.46 -34.58 11.78
C GLY A 14 22.24 -33.73 11.36
N PRO A 15 22.06 -32.57 12.01
CA PRO A 15 20.93 -31.64 11.84
C PRO A 15 20.88 -30.93 10.48
N VAL A 16 21.92 -31.12 9.64
CA VAL A 16 22.06 -30.50 8.31
C VAL A 16 21.07 -31.08 7.31
N THR A 17 20.71 -32.37 7.41
CA THR A 17 19.66 -32.97 6.56
C THR A 17 18.28 -32.46 6.94
N LEU A 18 18.02 -32.13 8.20
CA LEU A 18 16.74 -31.56 8.65
C LEU A 18 16.54 -30.14 8.09
N LEU A 19 17.60 -29.32 8.12
CA LEU A 19 17.58 -27.95 7.57
C LEU A 19 17.41 -27.95 6.04
N ALA A 20 18.08 -28.88 5.34
CA ALA A 20 17.94 -29.02 3.88
C ALA A 20 16.54 -29.47 3.46
N VAL A 21 15.87 -30.33 4.23
CA VAL A 21 14.47 -30.71 4.00
C VAL A 21 13.52 -29.54 4.29
N LEU A 22 13.81 -28.72 5.31
CA LEU A 22 13.00 -27.56 5.66
C LEU A 22 13.05 -26.45 4.58
N LEU A 23 14.20 -26.22 3.94
CA LEU A 23 14.32 -25.22 2.86
C LEU A 23 13.61 -25.62 1.56
N VAL A 24 13.44 -26.92 1.28
CA VAL A 24 12.73 -27.41 0.08
C VAL A 24 11.20 -27.26 0.20
N ALA A 25 10.68 -26.99 1.41
CA ALA A 25 9.25 -26.77 1.64
C ALA A 25 8.75 -25.36 1.31
N CYS A 26 9.64 -24.43 0.91
CA CYS A 26 9.23 -23.11 0.43
C CYS A 26 8.57 -23.23 -0.95
N THR A 27 7.27 -23.46 -0.96
CA THR A 27 6.44 -23.31 -2.17
C THR A 27 6.37 -21.82 -2.53
N PRO A 28 6.68 -21.42 -3.78
CA PRO A 28 6.48 -20.04 -4.20
C PRO A 28 4.98 -19.74 -4.14
N ALA A 29 4.60 -18.71 -3.39
CA ALA A 29 3.25 -18.17 -3.44
C ALA A 29 3.02 -17.60 -4.85
N ILE A 30 2.15 -18.24 -5.64
CA ILE A 30 1.68 -17.70 -6.91
C ILE A 30 0.91 -16.41 -6.57
N ALA A 31 1.31 -15.28 -7.16
CA ALA A 31 0.53 -14.05 -7.08
C ALA A 31 -0.86 -14.33 -7.69
N GLY A 32 -1.89 -14.37 -6.85
CA GLY A 32 -3.26 -14.64 -7.27
C GLY A 32 -3.79 -13.54 -8.18
N GLU A 33 -4.53 -13.92 -9.22
CA GLU A 33 -5.29 -12.97 -10.03
C GLU A 33 -6.43 -12.40 -9.17
N VAL A 34 -6.49 -11.08 -9.01
CA VAL A 34 -7.61 -10.42 -8.35
C VAL A 34 -8.68 -10.14 -9.38
N TYR A 35 -9.87 -10.68 -9.14
CA TYR A 35 -11.01 -10.52 -10.02
C TYR A 35 -11.88 -9.36 -9.57
N GLN A 36 -12.29 -8.53 -10.52
CA GLN A 36 -13.20 -7.40 -10.31
C GLN A 36 -14.49 -7.65 -11.08
N TRP A 37 -15.64 -7.46 -10.43
CA TRP A 37 -16.95 -7.42 -11.10
C TRP A 37 -17.87 -6.37 -10.46
N LYS A 38 -18.82 -5.88 -11.25
CA LYS A 38 -19.88 -4.96 -10.80
C LYS A 38 -21.16 -5.79 -10.61
N ASP A 39 -21.79 -5.72 -9.45
CA ASP A 39 -23.05 -6.43 -9.18
C ASP A 39 -24.28 -5.69 -9.76
N ALA A 40 -25.48 -6.26 -9.61
CA ALA A 40 -26.71 -5.68 -10.14
C ALA A 40 -27.08 -4.31 -9.51
N ASN A 41 -26.51 -3.97 -8.36
CA ASN A 41 -26.72 -2.70 -7.68
C ASN A 41 -25.61 -1.68 -7.98
N GLY A 42 -24.65 -2.04 -8.84
CA GLY A 42 -23.53 -1.16 -9.21
C GLY A 42 -22.32 -1.26 -8.29
N VAL A 43 -22.31 -2.15 -7.29
CA VAL A 43 -21.19 -2.24 -6.35
C VAL A 43 -20.04 -3.04 -6.97
N THR A 44 -18.83 -2.47 -6.94
CA THR A 44 -17.60 -3.15 -7.35
C THR A 44 -17.12 -4.10 -6.25
N HIS A 45 -17.00 -5.39 -6.57
CA HIS A 45 -16.45 -6.41 -5.68
C HIS A 45 -15.08 -6.89 -6.16
N TYR A 46 -14.19 -7.18 -5.22
CA TYR A 46 -12.87 -7.77 -5.44
C TYR A 46 -12.77 -9.12 -4.71
N SER A 47 -12.29 -10.16 -5.39
CA SER A 47 -12.13 -11.49 -4.81
C SER A 47 -10.95 -12.23 -5.43
N ASP A 48 -10.34 -13.13 -4.65
CA ASP A 48 -9.32 -14.09 -5.11
C ASP A 48 -9.95 -15.33 -5.81
N SER A 49 -11.28 -15.44 -5.75
CA SER A 49 -12.09 -16.49 -6.39
C SER A 49 -12.99 -15.89 -7.46
N PRO A 50 -13.03 -16.41 -8.70
CA PRO A 50 -13.88 -15.89 -9.76
C PRO A 50 -15.37 -15.98 -9.38
N PRO A 51 -16.19 -14.98 -9.73
CA PRO A 51 -17.62 -15.02 -9.44
C PRO A 51 -18.32 -16.10 -10.26
N ALA A 52 -19.19 -16.90 -9.63
CA ALA A 52 -19.92 -17.96 -10.32
C ALA A 52 -20.95 -17.35 -11.29
N GLY A 53 -20.79 -17.61 -12.59
CA GLY A 53 -21.80 -17.33 -13.62
C GLY A 53 -21.95 -15.86 -14.04
N SER A 54 -20.99 -14.98 -13.72
CA SER A 54 -21.00 -13.58 -14.18
C SER A 54 -19.73 -13.23 -14.95
N PRO A 55 -19.79 -12.33 -15.95
CA PRO A 55 -18.61 -11.81 -16.59
C PRO A 55 -17.75 -11.06 -15.57
N TYR A 56 -16.43 -11.29 -15.60
CA TYR A 56 -15.46 -10.66 -14.71
C TYR A 56 -14.29 -10.12 -15.53
N GLU A 57 -13.61 -9.10 -15.00
CA GLU A 57 -12.37 -8.58 -15.58
C GLU A 57 -11.21 -9.00 -14.67
N SER A 58 -10.18 -9.65 -15.24
CA SER A 58 -8.95 -9.98 -14.50
C SER A 58 -8.04 -8.77 -14.51
N ARG A 59 -7.70 -8.26 -13.32
CA ARG A 59 -6.75 -7.18 -13.17
C ARG A 59 -5.49 -7.74 -12.52
N GLN A 60 -4.37 -7.74 -13.25
CA GLN A 60 -3.08 -7.87 -12.60
C GLN A 60 -2.89 -6.61 -11.74
N LEU A 61 -2.98 -6.76 -10.42
CA LEU A 61 -2.49 -5.74 -9.52
C LEU A 61 -0.97 -5.74 -9.67
N ALA A 62 -0.46 -4.88 -10.55
CA ALA A 62 0.92 -4.47 -10.44
C ALA A 62 1.03 -3.85 -9.06
N VAL A 63 1.60 -4.60 -8.11
CA VAL A 63 2.14 -4.03 -6.89
C VAL A 63 3.17 -3.04 -7.36
N ARG A 64 2.74 -1.79 -7.57
CA ARG A 64 3.65 -0.67 -7.43
C ARG A 64 4.06 -0.80 -5.99
N ASP A 65 5.28 -1.28 -5.77
CA ASP A 65 6.00 -0.97 -4.55
C ASP A 65 5.64 0.48 -4.24
N PRO A 66 5.10 0.79 -3.06
CA PRO A 66 4.98 2.18 -2.69
C PRO A 66 6.40 2.69 -2.80
N GLN A 67 6.70 3.39 -3.89
CA GLN A 67 7.87 4.21 -3.99
C GLN A 67 7.55 5.35 -3.04
N VAL A 68 7.66 5.04 -1.75
CA VAL A 68 8.00 5.99 -0.74
C VAL A 68 9.35 6.47 -1.25
N THR A 69 9.33 7.52 -2.06
CA THR A 69 10.46 8.42 -2.11
C THR A 69 10.61 8.84 -0.67
N SER A 70 11.47 8.13 0.07
CA SER A 70 12.01 8.60 1.32
C SER A 70 12.66 9.92 0.98
N ALA A 71 11.89 10.99 1.14
CA ALA A 71 12.41 12.33 1.07
C ALA A 71 13.51 12.39 2.11
N ASP A 72 14.72 12.63 1.60
CA ASP A 72 15.91 13.11 2.28
C ASP A 72 15.81 13.11 3.82
N ALA A 73 16.42 12.09 4.44
CA ALA A 73 16.65 12.05 5.88
C ALA A 73 17.66 13.16 6.25
N GLY A 74 17.16 14.40 6.38
CA GLY A 74 18.00 15.56 6.66
C GLY A 74 17.27 16.88 6.90
N ALA A 75 16.01 17.03 6.48
CA ALA A 75 15.22 18.23 6.77
C ALA A 75 14.53 18.15 8.13
N PRO A 76 14.27 19.29 8.82
CA PRO A 76 13.41 19.31 10.00
C PRO A 76 12.08 18.66 9.62
N THR A 77 11.68 17.61 10.35
CA THR A 77 10.40 16.94 10.12
C THR A 77 9.28 17.91 10.49
N GLU A 78 8.82 18.63 9.49
CA GLU A 78 7.57 19.38 9.52
C GLU A 78 6.42 18.47 9.96
N ASN A 79 5.41 19.04 10.61
CA ASN A 79 4.20 18.32 10.97
C ASN A 79 3.64 17.60 9.72
N PRO A 80 3.49 16.26 9.72
CA PRO A 80 3.03 15.52 8.55
C PRO A 80 1.65 16.01 8.05
N ASN A 81 0.80 16.51 8.95
CA ASN A 81 -0.50 17.10 8.57
C ASN A 81 -0.32 18.42 7.81
N CYS A 82 0.72 19.20 8.13
CA CYS A 82 1.07 20.39 7.35
C CYS A 82 1.57 20.03 5.96
N GLN A 83 2.46 19.03 5.88
CA GLN A 83 2.98 18.52 4.60
C GLN A 83 1.84 18.05 3.68
N SER A 84 0.92 17.24 4.20
CA SER A 84 -0.26 16.78 3.45
C SER A 84 -1.20 17.92 3.07
N ALA A 85 -1.46 18.88 3.98
CA ALA A 85 -2.35 20.00 3.69
C ALA A 85 -1.80 20.89 2.55
N ARG A 86 -0.48 21.13 2.50
CA ARG A 86 0.16 21.83 1.38
C ARG A 86 0.10 21.05 0.07
N ALA A 87 0.33 19.74 0.12
CA ALA A 87 0.23 18.89 -1.07
C ALA A 87 -1.20 18.88 -1.64
N ASN A 88 -2.21 18.86 -0.77
CA ASN A 88 -3.63 18.94 -1.17
C ASN A 88 -3.96 20.29 -1.79
N LEU A 89 -3.52 21.39 -1.18
CA LEU A 89 -3.74 22.74 -1.72
C LEU A 89 -3.10 22.88 -3.11
N SER A 90 -1.84 22.44 -3.27
CA SER A 90 -1.12 22.47 -4.56
C SER A 90 -1.86 21.71 -5.66
N GLN A 91 -2.41 20.53 -5.36
CA GLN A 91 -3.21 19.76 -6.32
C GLN A 91 -4.50 20.51 -6.72
N LEU A 92 -5.21 21.10 -5.75
CA LEU A 92 -6.42 21.87 -6.01
C LEU A 92 -6.13 23.16 -6.81
N GLU A 93 -4.95 23.76 -6.63
CA GLU A 93 -4.48 24.95 -7.34
C GLU A 93 -4.01 24.68 -8.76
N SER A 94 -3.48 23.49 -9.06
CA SER A 94 -3.01 23.09 -10.39
C SER A 94 -4.07 23.17 -11.50
N GLY A 95 -5.35 23.34 -11.13
CA GLY A 95 -6.45 23.54 -12.07
C GLY A 95 -6.91 22.27 -12.80
N GLY A 96 -6.27 21.13 -12.55
CA GLY A 96 -6.66 19.85 -13.14
C GLY A 96 -8.07 19.42 -12.71
N PRO A 97 -8.83 18.73 -13.59
CA PRO A 97 -10.12 18.15 -13.23
C PRO A 97 -9.92 17.09 -12.14
N VAL A 98 -10.68 17.22 -11.06
CA VAL A 98 -10.75 16.21 -9.98
C VAL A 98 -12.09 15.50 -10.15
N GLY A 99 -12.05 14.22 -10.46
CA GLY A 99 -13.25 13.40 -10.63
C GLY A 99 -13.92 13.11 -9.29
N ILE A 100 -15.24 13.08 -9.28
CA ILE A 100 -16.07 12.55 -8.18
C ILE A 100 -16.56 11.19 -8.65
N ASP A 101 -16.25 10.15 -7.89
CA ASP A 101 -16.71 8.77 -8.09
C ASP A 101 -17.66 8.46 -6.93
N GLU A 102 -18.96 8.54 -7.19
CA GLU A 102 -20.02 8.35 -6.19
C GLU A 102 -20.42 6.87 -6.07
N ASP A 103 -20.28 6.09 -7.15
CA ASP A 103 -20.69 4.69 -7.21
C ASP A 103 -19.54 3.68 -6.99
N GLY A 104 -18.30 4.15 -6.93
CA GLY A 104 -17.11 3.34 -6.68
C GLY A 104 -16.73 2.44 -7.85
N ASP A 105 -17.09 2.80 -9.08
CA ASP A 105 -16.78 2.04 -10.29
C ASP A 105 -15.45 2.44 -10.95
N GLY A 106 -14.78 3.45 -10.40
CA GLY A 106 -13.49 3.95 -10.88
C GLY A 106 -13.61 4.88 -12.09
N LYS A 107 -14.82 5.28 -12.50
CA LYS A 107 -15.08 6.35 -13.45
C LYS A 107 -15.56 7.58 -12.69
N ALA A 108 -15.24 8.75 -13.23
CA ALA A 108 -15.74 9.99 -12.67
C ALA A 108 -17.20 10.20 -13.11
N ASP A 109 -18.13 10.19 -12.15
CA ASP A 109 -19.53 10.56 -12.33
C ASP A 109 -19.70 12.08 -12.49
N GLY A 110 -18.76 12.83 -11.95
CA GLY A 110 -18.72 14.28 -12.04
C GLY A 110 -17.31 14.83 -11.87
N THR A 111 -17.19 16.16 -11.94
CA THR A 111 -15.94 16.84 -11.61
C THR A 111 -16.18 17.87 -10.53
N LEU A 112 -15.17 18.08 -9.69
CA LEU A 112 -15.18 19.11 -8.67
C LEU A 112 -15.29 20.49 -9.36
N ASN A 113 -16.45 21.13 -9.23
CA ASN A 113 -16.70 22.44 -9.82
C ASN A 113 -15.95 23.56 -9.09
N ASP A 114 -15.96 24.77 -9.63
CA ASP A 114 -15.18 25.90 -9.09
C ASP A 114 -15.55 26.26 -7.64
N ALA A 115 -16.84 26.21 -7.30
CA ALA A 115 -17.29 26.52 -5.94
C ALA A 115 -16.88 25.42 -4.95
N GLN A 116 -17.02 24.15 -5.32
CA GLN A 116 -16.58 23.01 -4.52
C GLN A 116 -15.06 23.02 -4.33
N ARG A 117 -14.31 23.31 -5.40
CA ARG A 117 -12.85 23.45 -5.36
C ARG A 117 -12.44 24.60 -4.45
N ALA A 118 -13.11 25.74 -4.51
CA ALA A 118 -12.85 26.87 -3.62
C ALA A 118 -13.08 26.49 -2.14
N ALA A 119 -14.16 25.77 -1.83
CA ALA A 119 -14.43 25.29 -0.48
C ALA A 119 -13.34 24.31 0.02
N GLN A 120 -12.90 23.37 -0.84
CA GLN A 120 -11.81 22.44 -0.52
C GLN A 120 -10.48 23.17 -0.30
N LYS A 121 -10.18 24.20 -1.11
CA LYS A 121 -9.00 25.06 -0.93
C LYS A 121 -9.04 25.77 0.42
N GLN A 122 -10.18 26.37 0.79
CA GLN A 122 -10.33 27.04 2.07
C GLN A 122 -10.11 26.10 3.26
N LEU A 123 -10.57 24.86 3.16
CA LEU A 123 -10.32 23.84 4.18
C LEU A 123 -8.82 23.48 4.26
N ALA A 124 -8.16 23.28 3.11
CA ALA A 124 -6.73 23.02 3.06
C ALA A 124 -5.90 24.18 3.62
N GLU A 125 -6.25 25.43 3.31
CA GLU A 125 -5.64 26.64 3.88
C GLU A 125 -5.87 26.74 5.39
N ALA A 126 -7.06 26.39 5.88
CA ALA A 126 -7.34 26.34 7.32
C ALA A 126 -6.49 25.27 8.02
N ALA A 127 -6.36 24.09 7.42
CA ALA A 127 -5.49 23.02 7.91
C ALA A 127 -4.03 23.46 7.95
N ILE A 128 -3.56 24.19 6.92
CA ILE A 128 -2.23 24.80 6.91
C ILE A 128 -2.07 25.76 8.10
N ARG A 129 -3.03 26.67 8.33
CA ARG A 129 -2.95 27.61 9.46
C ARG A 129 -2.85 26.92 10.82
N VAL A 130 -3.52 25.77 11.00
CA VAL A 130 -3.54 25.03 12.27
C VAL A 130 -2.32 24.14 12.43
N HIS A 131 -1.85 23.48 11.36
CA HIS A 131 -0.84 22.43 11.44
C HIS A 131 0.56 22.88 11.06
N CYS A 132 0.70 23.97 10.30
CA CYS A 132 1.99 24.48 9.83
C CYS A 132 2.61 25.46 10.83
N THR A 133 2.90 24.97 12.03
CA THR A 133 3.83 25.63 12.95
C THR A 133 5.24 25.08 12.72
N ALA A 134 6.28 25.90 12.91
CA ALA A 134 7.66 25.43 12.85
C ALA A 134 7.88 24.23 13.80
N PRO A 135 8.70 23.24 13.44
CA PRO A 135 9.03 22.16 14.36
C PRO A 135 9.71 22.76 15.59
N ALA A 136 9.23 22.39 16.78
CA ALA A 136 9.91 22.72 18.02
C ALA A 136 11.33 22.12 17.97
N ALA A 137 12.33 22.96 17.76
CA ALA A 137 13.70 22.60 18.04
C ALA A 137 13.81 22.28 19.54
N ALA A 138 14.34 21.11 19.85
CA ALA A 138 14.84 20.72 21.17
C ALA A 138 13.87 20.98 22.35
N SER A 139 13.04 19.99 22.67
CA SER A 139 12.54 19.85 24.04
C SER A 139 13.73 19.66 24.98
N GLY A 140 14.17 20.79 25.56
CA GLY A 140 14.91 21.00 26.80
C GLY A 140 15.86 19.89 27.25
N ASN A 141 17.15 20.17 27.16
CA ASN A 141 18.13 19.58 28.07
C ASN A 141 18.79 20.72 28.87
N ASP A 142 18.08 21.21 29.89
CA ASP A 142 18.53 22.07 30.99
C ASP A 142 17.52 21.76 32.11
N GLY A 143 17.82 21.06 33.21
CA GLY A 143 18.88 21.33 34.17
C GLY A 143 18.20 21.88 35.43
N ASP A 144 17.78 21.00 36.35
CA ASP A 144 17.29 21.40 37.67
C ASP A 144 17.78 20.42 38.76
N ALA A 145 18.63 20.97 39.63
CA ALA A 145 19.00 20.65 41.02
C ALA A 145 19.17 19.19 41.49
#